data_AF-A0A529MR32-F1
#
_entry.id   AF-A0A529MR32-F1
#
_cell.length_a   1.000
_cell.length_b   1.000
_cell.length_c   1.000
_cell.angle_alpha   90.00
_cell.angle_beta   90.00
_cell.angle_gamma   90.00
#
_symmetry.space_group_name_H-M   'P 1'
#
loop_
_entity.id
_entity.type
_entity.pdbx_description
1 polymer ?
#
loop_
_entity_poly.entity_id
_entity_poly.type
_entity_poly.pdbx_seq_one_letter_code
_entity_poly.pdbx_strand_id
1 'polypeptide(L)'
;SSNDQASNRLLQTAQRAWIAFRDAECAYSTADSEGGSIHPMEVSQCLTKLTNERLKQLTSSANCKLSDPSCAGSDAGGDEDMQ
;
A
#
# COMPACT_ATOMS: atom_id res chain seq x y z
N SER A 1 1.99 -26.77 -4.42
CA SER A 1 1.16 -27.55 -3.48
C SER A 1 -0.26 -26.98 -3.43
N SER A 2 -1.26 -27.72 -2.95
CA SER A 2 -2.63 -27.18 -2.76
C SER A 2 -2.65 -25.94 -1.85
N ASN A 3 -1.75 -25.88 -0.87
CA ASN A 3 -1.61 -24.76 0.06
C ASN A 3 -1.15 -23.47 -0.64
N ASP A 4 -0.26 -23.56 -1.63
CA ASP A 4 0.21 -22.38 -2.38
C ASP A 4 -0.93 -21.74 -3.19
N GLN A 5 -1.86 -22.56 -3.70
CA GLN A 5 -3.04 -22.07 -4.41
C GLN A 5 -4.03 -21.37 -3.49
N ALA A 6 -4.24 -21.90 -2.28
CA ALA A 6 -5.08 -21.26 -1.27
C ALA A 6 -4.49 -19.91 -0.82
N SER A 7 -3.19 -19.87 -0.51
CA SER A 7 -2.47 -18.63 -0.15
C SER A 7 -2.54 -17.57 -1.25
N ASN A 8 -2.38 -17.98 -2.53
CA ASN A 8 -2.51 -17.07 -3.66
C ASN A 8 -3.92 -16.47 -3.78
N ARG A 9 -4.98 -17.25 -3.55
CA ARG A 9 -6.37 -16.73 -3.57
C ARG A 9 -6.64 -15.73 -2.46
N LEU A 10 -6.08 -15.96 -1.27
CA LEU A 10 -6.17 -15.01 -0.15
C LEU A 10 -5.43 -13.72 -0.50
N LEU A 11 -4.21 -13.81 -1.04
CA LEU A 11 -3.45 -12.64 -1.48
C LEU A 11 -4.20 -11.84 -2.54
N GLN A 12 -4.76 -12.50 -3.55
CA GLN A 12 -5.57 -11.84 -4.59
C GLN A 12 -6.78 -11.12 -4.00
N THR A 13 -7.45 -11.73 -3.01
CA THR A 13 -8.58 -11.11 -2.32
C THR A 13 -8.15 -9.87 -1.55
N ALA A 14 -7.02 -9.95 -0.83
CA ALA A 14 -6.45 -8.79 -0.15
C ALA A 14 -6.06 -7.67 -1.11
N GLN A 15 -5.47 -7.97 -2.28
CA GLN A 15 -5.13 -6.94 -3.27
C GLN A 15 -6.36 -6.28 -3.90
N ARG A 16 -7.42 -7.05 -4.17
CA ARG A 16 -8.69 -6.47 -4.68
C ARG A 16 -9.33 -5.54 -3.66
N ALA A 17 -9.36 -5.93 -2.39
CA ALA A 17 -9.84 -5.06 -1.30
C ALA A 17 -8.99 -3.80 -1.17
N TRP A 18 -7.66 -3.93 -1.30
CA TRP A 18 -6.74 -2.79 -1.27
C TRP A 18 -6.97 -1.82 -2.44
N ILE A 19 -7.26 -2.30 -3.66
CA ILE A 19 -7.60 -1.43 -4.80
C ILE A 19 -8.85 -0.61 -4.49
N ALA A 20 -9.90 -1.25 -3.96
CA ALA A 20 -11.13 -0.54 -3.58
C ALA A 20 -10.87 0.51 -2.50
N PHE A 21 -10.03 0.20 -1.51
CA PHE A 21 -9.58 1.17 -0.51
C PHE A 21 -8.81 2.34 -1.16
N ARG A 22 -7.83 2.07 -2.02
CA ARG A 22 -7.02 3.10 -2.68
C ARG A 22 -7.90 4.08 -3.46
N ASP A 23 -8.85 3.55 -4.21
CA ASP A 23 -9.72 4.38 -5.05
C ASP A 23 -10.65 5.25 -4.18
N ALA A 24 -11.18 4.70 -3.07
CA ALA A 24 -11.98 5.47 -2.11
C ALA A 24 -11.16 6.52 -1.36
N GLU A 25 -9.94 6.20 -0.94
CA GLU A 25 -9.03 7.11 -0.26
C GLU A 25 -8.60 8.27 -1.17
N CYS A 26 -8.32 8.00 -2.45
CA CYS A 26 -7.99 9.06 -3.41
C CYS A 26 -9.20 9.94 -3.74
N ALA A 27 -10.41 9.39 -3.79
CA ALA A 27 -11.61 10.22 -3.90
C ALA A 27 -11.79 11.13 -2.68
N TYR A 28 -11.61 10.59 -1.46
CA TYR A 28 -11.71 11.36 -0.23
C TYR A 28 -10.65 12.47 -0.12
N SER A 29 -9.37 12.12 -0.30
CA SER A 29 -8.24 13.03 -0.12
C SER A 29 -8.14 14.15 -1.16
N THR A 30 -8.85 14.03 -2.29
CA THR A 30 -8.86 15.03 -3.38
C THR A 30 -10.22 15.71 -3.54
N ALA A 31 -11.15 15.49 -2.61
CA ALA A 31 -12.50 16.05 -2.68
C ALA A 31 -12.51 17.58 -2.76
N ASP A 32 -11.57 18.24 -2.07
CA ASP A 32 -11.50 19.72 -2.03
C ASP A 32 -11.15 20.35 -3.38
N SER A 33 -10.51 19.61 -4.30
CA SER A 33 -10.17 20.11 -5.63
C SER A 33 -11.17 19.74 -6.70
N GLU A 34 -12.20 18.96 -6.37
CA GLU A 34 -13.17 18.43 -7.35
C GLU A 34 -13.77 19.56 -8.23
N GLY A 35 -13.76 19.35 -9.54
CA GLY A 35 -14.17 20.36 -10.53
C GLY A 35 -13.13 21.42 -10.88
N GLY A 36 -12.03 21.50 -10.13
CA GLY A 36 -10.87 22.33 -10.44
C GLY A 36 -9.97 21.71 -11.50
N SER A 37 -9.22 22.55 -12.22
CA SER A 37 -8.25 22.09 -13.23
C SER A 37 -7.07 21.31 -12.65
N ILE A 38 -6.80 21.47 -11.35
CA ILE A 38 -5.73 20.75 -10.63
C ILE A 38 -6.13 19.33 -10.20
N HIS A 39 -7.44 19.05 -10.10
CA HIS A 39 -7.96 17.79 -9.56
C HIS A 39 -7.36 16.52 -10.17
N PRO A 40 -7.24 16.39 -11.51
CA PRO A 40 -6.66 15.18 -12.11
C PRO A 40 -5.20 14.94 -11.68
N MET A 41 -4.45 16.01 -11.43
CA MET A 41 -3.07 15.93 -10.96
C MET A 41 -3.02 15.44 -9.51
N GLU A 42 -3.91 15.91 -8.64
CA GLU A 42 -3.98 15.47 -7.24
C GLU A 42 -4.41 13.99 -7.13
N VAL A 43 -5.41 13.57 -7.91
CA VAL A 43 -5.83 12.16 -7.99
C VAL A 43 -4.65 11.28 -8.43
N SER A 44 -3.94 11.68 -9.48
CA SER A 44 -2.76 10.96 -9.99
C SER A 44 -1.65 10.82 -8.94
N GLN A 45 -1.39 11.89 -8.18
CA GLN A 45 -0.41 11.88 -7.10
C GLN A 45 -0.82 10.93 -5.97
N CYS A 46 -2.08 10.94 -5.54
CA CYS A 46 -2.59 10.01 -4.53
C CYS A 46 -2.43 8.55 -4.96
N LEU A 47 -2.86 8.22 -6.18
CA LEU A 47 -2.76 6.87 -6.72
C LEU A 47 -1.31 6.39 -6.76
N THR A 48 -0.39 7.27 -7.15
CA THR A 48 1.06 6.99 -7.20
C THR A 48 1.62 6.73 -5.81
N LYS A 49 1.31 7.60 -4.84
CA LYS A 49 1.78 7.46 -3.45
C LYS A 49 1.36 6.13 -2.86
N LEU A 50 0.06 5.83 -2.85
CA LEU A 50 -0.48 4.61 -2.24
C LEU A 50 0.03 3.35 -2.94
N THR A 51 0.18 3.39 -4.27
CA THR A 51 0.73 2.25 -5.02
C THR A 51 2.19 1.98 -4.64
N ASN A 52 3.02 3.03 -4.49
CA ASN A 52 4.40 2.86 -4.06
C ASN A 52 4.50 2.32 -2.62
N GLU A 53 3.66 2.77 -1.72
CA GLU A 53 3.57 2.24 -0.35
C GLU A 53 3.17 0.76 -0.36
N ARG A 54 2.16 0.40 -1.17
CA ARG A 54 1.72 -1.00 -1.29
C ARG A 54 2.79 -1.89 -1.89
N LEU A 55 3.53 -1.40 -2.87
CA LEU A 55 4.64 -2.13 -3.46
C LEU A 55 5.68 -2.48 -2.37
N LYS A 56 6.07 -1.51 -1.54
CA LYS A 56 6.99 -1.73 -0.41
C LYS A 56 6.46 -2.81 0.55
N GLN A 57 5.18 -2.74 0.92
CA GLN A 57 4.56 -3.75 1.78
C GLN A 57 4.62 -5.16 1.17
N LEU A 58 4.32 -5.27 -0.14
CA LEU A 58 4.33 -6.55 -0.84
C LEU A 58 5.75 -7.12 -0.98
N THR A 59 6.74 -6.28 -1.28
CA THR A 59 8.14 -6.73 -1.39
C THR A 59 8.70 -7.14 -0.03
N SER A 60 8.41 -6.39 1.04
CA SER A 60 8.81 -6.77 2.40
C SER A 60 8.17 -8.09 2.81
N SER A 61 6.89 -8.29 2.48
CA SER A 61 6.17 -9.53 2.79
C SER A 61 6.69 -10.73 1.97
N ALA A 62 7.02 -10.54 0.70
CA ALA A 62 7.55 -11.60 -0.17
C ALA A 62 8.97 -12.03 0.22
N ASN A 63 9.78 -11.09 0.71
CA ASN A 63 11.13 -11.35 1.20
C ASN A 63 11.14 -11.87 2.64
N CYS A 64 10.01 -11.82 3.32
CA CYS A 64 9.84 -12.35 4.66
C CYS A 64 9.31 -13.78 4.63
N LYS A 65 10.09 -14.73 5.15
CA LYS A 65 9.54 -16.04 5.53
C LYS A 65 8.81 -15.88 6.87
N LEU A 66 7.58 -16.37 6.97
CA LEU A 66 6.78 -16.34 8.20
C LEU A 66 7.48 -16.93 9.44
N SER A 67 8.52 -17.74 9.24
CA SER A 67 9.35 -18.33 10.29
C SER A 67 10.56 -17.48 10.72
N ASP A 68 10.79 -16.32 10.11
CA ASP A 68 11.93 -15.45 10.41
C ASP A 68 11.51 -14.36 11.43
N PRO A 69 12.02 -14.39 12.68
CA PRO A 69 11.71 -13.38 13.68
C PRO A 69 12.25 -11.98 13.33
N SER A 70 13.12 -11.86 12.33
CA SER A 70 13.63 -10.60 11.80
C SER A 70 12.54 -9.73 11.13
N CYS A 71 11.39 -10.32 10.79
CA CYS A 71 10.27 -9.61 10.17
C CYS A 71 9.24 -9.04 11.15
N ALA A 72 9.47 -9.13 12.47
CA ALA A 72 8.64 -8.41 13.43
C ALA A 72 8.85 -6.91 13.18
N GLY A 73 7.82 -6.26 12.60
CA GLY A 73 7.92 -4.91 12.06
C GLY A 73 8.59 -3.93 13.01
N SER A 74 9.73 -3.41 12.59
CA SER A 74 10.21 -2.12 13.05
C SER A 74 9.46 -1.04 12.27
N ASP A 75 8.19 -0.85 12.61
CA ASP A 75 7.57 0.47 12.51
C ASP A 75 8.22 1.32 13.62
N ALA A 76 9.43 1.83 13.34
CA ALA A 76 10.00 2.96 14.06
C ALA A 76 10.35 3.99 12.98
N GLY A 77 9.69 5.13 13.07
CA GLY A 77 9.92 6.26 12.18
C GLY A 77 11.39 6.67 12.17
N GLY A 78 11.79 7.32 11.07
CA GLY A 78 13.06 8.00 11.01
C GLY A 78 13.08 9.14 12.02
N ASP A 79 13.73 8.91 13.16
CA ASP A 79 14.47 9.93 13.88
C ASP A 79 15.92 9.81 13.40
N GLU A 80 16.25 10.50 12.30
CA GLU A 80 17.64 10.84 12.00
C GLU A 80 17.90 12.23 12.58
N ASP A 81 18.67 12.22 13.67
CA ASP A 81 19.22 13.35 14.40
C ASP A 81 19.72 14.47 13.47
N MET A 82 19.15 15.67 13.63
CA MET A 82 19.83 16.91 13.26
C MET A 82 20.83 17.27 14.36
N GLN A 83 22.12 17.06 14.08
CA GLN A 83 23.21 17.78 14.71
C GLN A 83 23.87 18.71 13.70
#